data_AF-A0A1Y1Y342-F1
#
_entry.id   AF-A0A1Y1Y342-F1
#
_cell.length_a   1.000
_cell.length_b   1.000
_cell.length_c   1.000
_cell.angle_alpha   90.00
_cell.angle_beta   90.00
_cell.angle_gamma   90.00
#
_symmetry.space_group_name_H-M   'P 1'
#
loop_
_entity.id
_entity.type
_entity.pdbx_description
1 polymer ?
#
loop_
_entity_poly.entity_id
_entity_poly.type
_entity_poly.pdbx_seq_one_letter_code
_entity_poly.pdbx_strand_id
1 'polypeptide(L)'
;MNRNDNWKPRTLVDQIVTSPYFMDFYLQSHNRIKGTAKSAHYFVLKNELGMKSADLQDLTFNLCHTYVRATLGASYASPAYYPDRLCGQGRCYLREFFAPTTTSEMSKINEPKYSKINLRKRRAKKQNRRRVEMLRKGKRKAR
;
A
#
# COMPACT_ATOMS: atom_id res chain seq x y z
N MET A 1 -12.27 8.27 -23.32
CA MET A 1 -11.11 8.21 -22.41
C MET A 1 -11.47 8.81 -21.06
N ASN A 2 -10.77 8.42 -19.99
CA ASN A 2 -10.94 9.07 -18.69
C ASN A 2 -10.16 10.38 -18.62
N ARG A 3 -10.38 11.18 -17.57
CA ARG A 3 -9.72 12.48 -17.32
C ARG A 3 -8.18 12.42 -17.28
N ASN A 4 -7.59 11.22 -17.21
CA ASN A 4 -6.15 10.99 -17.09
C ASN A 4 -5.57 10.30 -18.34
N ASP A 5 -6.25 10.40 -19.49
CA ASP A 5 -5.89 9.80 -20.79
C ASP A 5 -5.66 8.28 -20.77
N ASN A 6 -6.13 7.62 -19.72
CA ASN A 6 -6.13 6.18 -19.60
C ASN A 6 -7.45 5.58 -20.10
N TRP A 7 -7.38 4.30 -20.47
CA TRP A 7 -8.57 3.49 -20.72
C TRP A 7 -9.49 3.47 -19.51
N LYS A 8 -10.79 3.31 -19.78
CA LYS A 8 -11.80 3.23 -18.74
C LYS A 8 -11.56 1.98 -17.88
N PRO A 9 -11.79 2.03 -16.56
CA PRO A 9 -11.88 0.83 -15.73
C PRO A 9 -12.85 -0.16 -16.36
N ARG A 10 -12.57 -1.46 -16.18
CA ARG A 10 -13.26 -2.58 -16.85
C ARG A 10 -12.88 -2.73 -18.33
N THR A 11 -11.77 -2.15 -18.77
CA THR A 11 -11.20 -2.52 -20.07
C THR A 11 -10.62 -3.92 -19.97
N LEU A 12 -11.09 -4.80 -20.86
CA LEU A 12 -10.70 -6.19 -20.95
C LEU A 12 -10.15 -6.47 -22.34
N VAL A 13 -9.07 -7.23 -22.42
CA VAL A 13 -8.47 -7.71 -23.66
C VAL A 13 -8.20 -9.21 -23.54
N ASP A 14 -8.95 -9.99 -24.30
CA ASP A 14 -8.88 -11.46 -24.33
C ASP A 14 -8.59 -12.03 -25.73
N GLN A 15 -8.42 -11.16 -26.74
CA GLN A 15 -8.14 -11.53 -28.12
C GLN A 15 -6.82 -10.93 -28.63
N ILE A 16 -6.23 -11.57 -29.64
CA ILE A 16 -5.04 -11.14 -30.42
C ILE A 16 -3.71 -11.17 -29.64
N VAL A 17 -3.70 -10.70 -28.40
CA VAL A 17 -2.49 -10.55 -27.57
C VAL A 17 -2.30 -11.70 -26.58
N THR A 18 -3.36 -12.47 -26.34
CA THR A 18 -3.46 -13.59 -25.42
C THR A 18 -3.04 -14.91 -26.07
N SER A 19 -2.85 -15.94 -25.25
CA SER A 19 -2.51 -17.28 -25.72
C SER A 19 -3.67 -17.91 -26.50
N PRO A 20 -3.42 -18.55 -27.66
CA PRO A 20 -4.47 -19.27 -28.39
C PRO A 20 -4.88 -20.59 -27.73
N TYR A 21 -4.03 -21.15 -26.85
CA TYR A 21 -4.24 -22.47 -26.24
C TYR A 21 -4.77 -22.42 -24.82
N PHE A 22 -4.49 -21.33 -24.10
CA PHE A 22 -4.81 -21.20 -22.69
C PHE A 22 -5.78 -20.05 -22.48
N MET A 23 -6.56 -20.13 -21.41
CA MET A 23 -7.47 -19.05 -21.07
C MET A 23 -6.72 -18.00 -20.23
N ASP A 24 -6.33 -16.93 -20.90
CA ASP A 24 -5.72 -15.76 -20.28
C ASP A 24 -6.38 -14.47 -20.77
N PHE A 25 -6.30 -13.41 -19.96
CA PHE A 25 -6.88 -12.12 -20.28
C PHE A 25 -6.16 -10.99 -19.55
N TYR A 26 -6.14 -9.82 -20.18
CA TYR A 26 -5.71 -8.58 -19.54
C TYR A 26 -6.93 -7.81 -19.04
N LEU A 27 -6.88 -7.38 -17.77
CA LEU A 27 -7.94 -6.61 -17.14
C LEU A 27 -7.38 -5.35 -16.49
N GLN A 28 -7.92 -4.19 -16.89
CA GLN A 28 -7.69 -2.92 -16.23
C GLN A 28 -8.86 -2.61 -15.28
N SER A 29 -8.72 -3.02 -14.02
CA SER A 29 -9.76 -2.86 -12.98
C SER A 29 -9.88 -1.46 -12.39
N HIS A 30 -8.80 -0.66 -12.45
CA HIS A 30 -8.68 0.60 -11.70
C HIS A 30 -8.54 1.81 -12.60
N ASN A 31 -8.93 2.98 -12.07
CA ASN A 31 -8.63 4.26 -12.70
C ASN A 31 -7.29 4.77 -12.16
N ARG A 32 -6.28 4.87 -13.02
CA ARG A 32 -4.96 5.32 -12.60
C ARG A 32 -4.92 6.84 -12.45
N ILE A 33 -4.51 7.32 -11.27
CA ILE A 33 -4.45 8.75 -10.95
C ILE A 33 -3.28 9.45 -11.65
N LYS A 34 -2.14 8.75 -11.82
CA LYS A 34 -0.93 9.33 -12.42
C LYS A 34 -0.23 8.34 -13.35
N GLY A 35 0.19 8.85 -14.51
CA GLY A 35 0.87 8.08 -15.55
C GLY A 35 -0.04 7.07 -16.25
N THR A 36 0.56 6.21 -17.08
CA THR A 36 -0.17 5.19 -17.85
C THR A 36 -0.61 4.03 -16.95
N ALA A 37 -1.87 3.60 -17.12
CA ALA A 37 -2.39 2.46 -16.41
C ALA A 37 -1.72 1.14 -16.84
N LYS A 38 -1.36 0.31 -15.86
CA LYS A 38 -0.88 -1.05 -16.12
C LYS A 38 -2.02 -2.03 -15.89
N SER A 39 -2.41 -2.74 -16.92
CA SER A 39 -3.41 -3.83 -16.85
C SER A 39 -2.80 -5.07 -16.20
N ALA A 40 -3.59 -5.78 -15.41
CA ALA A 40 -3.19 -7.06 -14.83
C ALA A 40 -3.44 -8.18 -15.84
N HIS A 41 -2.47 -9.07 -16.00
CA HIS A 41 -2.59 -10.28 -16.81
C HIS A 41 -2.99 -11.44 -15.90
N TYR A 42 -4.11 -12.08 -16.22
CA TYR A 42 -4.63 -13.22 -15.49
C TYR A 42 -4.50 -14.45 -16.37
N PHE A 43 -3.98 -15.53 -15.80
CA PHE A 43 -3.79 -16.81 -16.48
C PHE A 43 -4.51 -17.89 -15.69
N VAL A 44 -5.43 -18.60 -16.32
CA VAL A 44 -6.20 -19.66 -15.67
C VAL A 44 -5.48 -20.99 -15.84
N LEU A 45 -4.87 -21.44 -14.74
CA LEU A 45 -4.13 -22.70 -14.70
C LEU A 45 -5.06 -23.93 -14.58
N LYS A 46 -6.13 -23.80 -13.80
CA LYS A 46 -7.06 -24.91 -13.52
C LYS A 46 -8.46 -24.35 -13.30
N ASN A 47 -9.46 -24.96 -13.94
CA ASN A 47 -10.87 -24.60 -13.79
C ASN A 47 -11.72 -25.87 -13.67
N GLU A 48 -11.85 -26.39 -12.46
CA GLU A 48 -12.66 -27.59 -12.18
C GLU A 48 -14.16 -27.29 -12.17
N LEU A 49 -14.55 -26.06 -11.84
CA LEU A 49 -15.95 -25.63 -11.79
C LEU A 49 -16.56 -25.45 -13.20
N GLY A 50 -15.73 -25.46 -14.25
CA GLY A 50 -16.19 -25.27 -15.62
C GLY A 50 -16.77 -23.87 -15.88
N MET A 51 -16.32 -22.86 -15.13
CA MET A 51 -16.80 -21.48 -15.34
C MET A 51 -16.45 -20.97 -16.73
N LYS A 52 -17.35 -20.18 -17.32
CA LYS A 52 -17.09 -19.52 -18.61
C LYS A 52 -16.08 -18.39 -18.41
N SER A 53 -15.37 -18.06 -19.49
CA SER A 53 -14.39 -16.96 -19.49
C SER A 53 -15.02 -15.64 -19.02
N ALA A 54 -16.20 -15.28 -19.56
CA ALA A 54 -16.92 -14.05 -19.18
C ALA A 54 -17.24 -13.99 -17.67
N ASP A 55 -17.72 -15.09 -17.09
CA ASP A 55 -18.06 -15.16 -15.66
C ASP A 55 -16.81 -14.98 -14.79
N LEU A 56 -15.68 -15.57 -15.20
CA LEU A 56 -14.39 -15.42 -14.54
C LEU A 56 -13.86 -13.99 -14.60
N GLN A 57 -14.02 -13.33 -15.74
CA GLN A 57 -13.61 -11.94 -15.95
C GLN A 57 -14.41 -11.00 -15.04
N ASP A 58 -15.73 -11.17 -14.99
CA ASP A 58 -16.62 -10.37 -14.15
C ASP A 58 -16.38 -10.63 -12.65
N LEU A 59 -16.20 -11.90 -12.26
CA LEU A 59 -15.83 -12.27 -10.89
C LEU A 59 -14.52 -11.59 -10.49
N THR A 60 -13.50 -11.65 -11.35
CA THR A 60 -12.19 -11.05 -11.09
C THR A 60 -12.30 -9.53 -10.96
N PHE A 61 -13.10 -8.89 -11.81
CA PHE A 61 -13.37 -7.46 -11.71
C PHE A 61 -14.05 -7.08 -10.39
N ASN A 62 -15.05 -7.85 -9.95
CA ASN A 62 -15.73 -7.63 -8.67
C ASN A 62 -14.77 -7.83 -7.48
N LEU A 63 -13.91 -8.84 -7.53
CA LEU A 63 -12.89 -9.08 -6.50
C LEU A 63 -11.87 -7.94 -6.39
N CYS A 64 -11.63 -7.15 -7.44
CA CYS A 64 -10.77 -5.96 -7.33
C CYS A 64 -11.41 -4.83 -6.49
N HIS A 65 -12.72 -4.87 -6.25
CA HIS A 65 -13.47 -3.86 -5.50
C HIS A 65 -13.76 -4.25 -4.05
N THR A 66 -13.38 -5.45 -3.62
CA THR A 66 -13.54 -5.92 -2.22
C THR A 66 -12.41 -5.46 -1.29
N TYR A 67 -11.56 -4.55 -1.76
CA TYR A 67 -10.38 -4.12 -1.03
C TYR A 67 -10.72 -3.10 0.07
N VAL A 68 -10.58 -3.49 1.33
CA VAL A 68 -11.08 -2.70 2.48
C VAL A 68 -10.34 -1.37 2.69
N ARG A 69 -9.09 -1.24 2.21
CA ARG A 69 -8.27 -0.04 2.45
C ARG A 69 -8.45 1.07 1.40
N ALA A 70 -9.23 0.84 0.34
CA ALA A 70 -9.53 1.87 -0.66
C ALA A 70 -10.98 1.80 -1.10
N THR A 71 -11.57 2.95 -1.41
CA THR A 71 -12.94 3.05 -1.97
C THR A 71 -12.98 2.92 -3.49
N LEU A 72 -11.83 2.72 -4.12
CA LEU A 72 -11.65 2.56 -5.56
C LEU A 72 -11.11 1.15 -5.85
N GLY A 73 -11.38 0.64 -7.05
CA GLY A 73 -10.85 -0.66 -7.49
C GLY A 73 -9.33 -0.74 -7.37
N ALA A 74 -8.84 -1.83 -6.78
CA ALA A 74 -7.42 -2.14 -6.70
C ALA A 74 -6.88 -2.55 -8.08
N SER A 75 -5.56 -2.46 -8.29
CA SER A 75 -4.93 -2.76 -9.59
C SER A 75 -4.99 -4.23 -10.02
N TYR A 76 -5.17 -5.14 -9.06
CA TYR A 76 -5.38 -6.58 -9.26
C TYR A 76 -6.27 -7.10 -8.13
N ALA A 77 -6.70 -8.37 -8.21
CA ALA A 77 -7.68 -8.96 -7.30
C ALA A 77 -7.28 -8.80 -5.82
N SER A 78 -8.21 -8.32 -4.98
CA SER A 78 -7.97 -8.07 -3.55
C SER A 78 -7.45 -9.29 -2.80
N PRO A 79 -7.95 -10.53 -3.05
CA PRO A 79 -7.43 -11.73 -2.39
C PRO A 79 -5.93 -11.98 -2.65
N ALA A 80 -5.41 -11.62 -3.82
CA ALA A 80 -3.97 -11.69 -4.11
C ALA A 80 -3.21 -10.50 -3.50
N TYR A 81 -3.87 -9.35 -3.34
CA TYR A 81 -3.26 -8.16 -2.74
C TYR A 81 -2.96 -8.31 -1.25
N TYR A 82 -3.81 -9.02 -0.49
CA TYR A 82 -3.64 -9.16 0.96
C TYR A 82 -2.35 -9.92 1.34
N PRO A 83 -2.03 -11.09 0.75
CA PRO A 83 -0.76 -11.79 0.96
C PRO A 83 0.45 -10.89 0.73
N ASP A 84 0.49 -10.09 -0.33
CA ASP A 84 1.63 -9.21 -0.60
C ASP A 84 1.89 -8.22 0.54
N ARG A 85 0.81 -7.72 1.16
CA ARG A 85 0.93 -6.87 2.35
C ARG A 85 1.38 -7.62 3.58
N LEU A 86 0.87 -8.83 3.80
CA LEU A 86 1.29 -9.69 4.90
C LEU A 86 2.76 -10.07 4.75
N CYS A 87 3.22 -10.41 3.55
CA CYS A 87 4.62 -10.66 3.25
C CYS A 87 5.50 -9.42 3.48
N GLY A 88 4.99 -8.22 3.15
CA GLY A 88 5.66 -6.97 3.49
C GLY A 88 5.84 -6.77 5.01
N GLN A 89 4.82 -7.12 5.81
CA GLN A 89 4.91 -7.09 7.27
C GLN A 89 5.82 -8.21 7.82
N GLY A 90 5.68 -9.42 7.31
CA GLY A 90 6.51 -10.57 7.67
C GLY A 90 7.99 -10.32 7.42
N ARG A 91 8.34 -9.63 6.33
CA ARG A 91 9.71 -9.19 6.07
C ARG A 91 10.26 -8.26 7.15
N CYS A 92 9.42 -7.39 7.73
CA CYS A 92 9.85 -6.53 8.84
C CYS A 92 10.09 -7.34 10.11
N TYR A 93 9.24 -8.33 10.41
CA TYR A 93 9.39 -9.18 11.60
C TYR A 93 10.58 -10.13 11.50
N LEU A 94 10.81 -10.71 10.31
CA LEU A 94 11.88 -11.68 10.07
C LEU A 94 13.18 -11.03 9.60
N ARG A 95 13.27 -9.69 9.60
CA ARG A 95 14.45 -8.96 9.12
C ARG A 95 15.72 -9.36 9.86
N GLU A 96 15.65 -9.48 11.19
CA GLU A 96 16.80 -9.84 12.01
C GLU A 96 17.28 -11.27 11.76
N PHE A 97 16.36 -12.18 11.41
CA PHE A 97 16.67 -13.56 11.08
C PHE A 97 17.28 -13.71 9.68
N PHE A 98 16.72 -13.04 8.66
CA PHE A 98 17.17 -13.18 7.27
C PHE A 98 18.32 -12.26 6.87
N ALA A 99 18.45 -11.13 7.55
CA ALA A 99 19.57 -10.22 7.40
C ALA A 99 20.06 -9.88 8.81
N PRO A 100 20.75 -10.83 9.48
CA PRO A 100 21.48 -10.53 10.69
C PRO A 100 22.50 -9.49 10.29
N THR A 101 22.14 -8.22 10.49
CA THR A 101 23.13 -7.18 10.47
C THR A 101 24.11 -7.61 11.56
N THR A 102 25.42 -7.50 11.34
CA THR A 102 26.49 -7.63 12.35
C THR A 102 26.34 -6.53 13.41
N THR A 103 25.15 -6.47 13.99
CA THR A 103 24.59 -5.52 14.93
C THR A 103 24.44 -6.21 16.27
N SER A 104 24.77 -7.49 16.43
CA SER A 104 25.13 -8.02 17.76
C SER A 104 26.35 -7.27 18.35
N GLU A 105 27.22 -6.70 17.51
CA GLU A 105 28.29 -5.78 17.92
C GLU A 105 27.85 -4.29 17.85
N MET A 106 27.02 -3.89 16.88
CA MET A 106 26.59 -2.49 16.70
C MET A 106 25.38 -2.06 17.57
N SER A 107 24.56 -2.98 18.08
CA SER A 107 23.41 -2.68 18.96
C SER A 107 23.85 -2.29 20.36
N LYS A 108 24.99 -2.82 20.83
CA LYS A 108 25.60 -2.41 22.11
C LYS A 108 26.05 -0.95 22.10
N ILE A 109 26.31 -0.36 20.93
CA ILE A 109 26.79 1.03 20.79
C ILE A 109 25.63 2.03 20.60
N ASN A 110 24.48 1.61 20.06
CA ASN A 110 23.42 2.54 19.65
C ASN A 110 22.27 2.74 20.67
N GLU A 111 22.29 2.08 21.83
CA GLU A 111 21.15 2.10 22.75
C GLU A 111 20.92 3.31 23.70
N PRO A 112 21.69 4.42 23.72
CA PRO A 112 21.23 5.60 24.48
C PRO A 112 21.03 6.87 23.65
N LYS A 113 21.23 6.88 22.32
CA LYS A 113 21.16 8.14 21.55
C LYS A 113 19.73 8.48 21.11
N TYR A 114 18.97 7.53 20.55
CA TYR A 114 17.62 7.78 20.03
C TYR A 114 16.59 8.11 21.15
N SER A 115 16.69 7.47 22.31
CA SER A 115 15.83 7.71 23.48
C SER A 115 16.10 9.09 24.13
N LYS A 116 17.38 9.47 24.29
CA LYS A 116 17.78 10.78 24.85
C LYS A 116 17.37 11.95 23.95
N ILE A 117 17.42 11.79 22.62
CA ILE A 117 16.96 12.81 21.66
C ILE A 117 15.45 13.07 21.81
N ASN A 118 14.64 12.02 21.94
CA ASN A 118 13.20 12.14 22.11
C ASN A 118 12.82 12.77 23.47
N LEU A 119 13.55 12.46 24.54
CA LEU A 119 13.34 13.07 25.86
C LEU A 119 13.74 14.55 25.88
N ARG A 120 14.86 14.93 25.23
CA ARG A 120 15.29 16.34 25.10
C ARG A 120 14.28 17.16 24.29
N LYS A 121 13.78 16.63 23.17
CA LYS A 121 12.73 17.28 22.37
C LYS A 121 11.43 17.50 23.17
N ARG A 122 11.04 16.52 24.02
CA ARG A 122 9.87 16.65 24.92
C ARG A 122 10.07 17.72 25.99
N ARG A 123 11.26 17.80 26.61
CA ARG A 123 11.60 18.83 27.62
C ARG A 123 11.60 20.24 27.01
N ALA A 124 12.21 20.42 25.84
CA ALA A 124 12.23 21.70 25.13
C ALA A 124 10.81 22.19 24.79
N LYS A 125 9.93 21.29 24.31
CA LYS A 125 8.53 21.62 24.01
C LYS A 125 7.74 22.06 25.25
N LYS A 126 8.00 21.44 26.41
CA LYS A 126 7.37 21.79 27.69
C LYS A 126 7.83 23.16 28.20
N GLN A 127 9.11 23.48 28.06
CA GLN A 127 9.68 24.76 28.46
C GLN A 127 9.17 25.91 27.58
N ASN A 128 9.04 25.68 26.27
CA ASN A 128 8.48 26.67 25.35
C ASN A 128 7.00 26.96 25.65
N ARG A 129 6.19 25.95 25.99
CA ARG A 129 4.80 26.15 26.44
C ARG A 129 4.70 27.04 27.69
N ARG A 130 5.53 26.79 28.70
CA ARG A 130 5.57 27.62 29.92
C ARG A 130 5.96 29.07 29.64
N ARG A 131 6.96 29.29 28.77
CA ARG A 131 7.39 30.63 28.37
C ARG A 131 6.27 31.39 27.64
N VAL A 132 5.55 30.72 26.74
CA VAL A 132 4.40 31.31 26.02
C VAL A 132 3.25 31.64 26.98
N GLU A 133 2.98 30.78 27.98
CA GLU A 133 1.98 31.06 29.01
C GLU A 133 2.34 32.25 29.89
N MET A 134 3.61 32.40 30.27
CA MET A 134 4.06 33.58 31.03
C MET A 134 3.94 34.87 30.22
N LEU A 135 4.30 34.85 28.93
CA LEU A 135 4.13 36.01 28.03
C LEU A 135 2.64 36.38 27.84
N ARG A 136 1.75 35.38 27.79
CA ARG A 136 0.29 35.60 27.74
C ARG A 136 -0.28 36.20 29.03
N LYS A 137 0.25 35.81 30.19
CA LYS A 137 -0.17 36.36 31.50
C LYS A 137 0.39 37.77 31.73
N GLY A 138 1.62 38.06 31.28
CA GLY A 138 2.21 39.41 31.35
C GLY A 138 1.44 40.45 30.54
N LYS A 139 0.95 40.08 29.34
CA LYS A 139 0.14 40.98 28.51
C LYS A 139 -1.26 41.28 29.06
N ARG A 140 -1.78 40.49 30.01
CA ARG A 140 -3.08 40.74 30.66
C ARG A 140 -3.01 41.68 31.87
N LYS A 141 -1.82 42.00 32.36
CA LYS A 141 -1.59 42.94 33.49
C LYS A 141 -1.23 44.37 33.05
N ALA A 142 -1.19 44.64 31.75
CA ALA A 142 -0.86 45.95 31.17
C ALA A 142 -2.07 46.63 30.51
N ARG A 143 -3.29 46.29 30.95
CA ARG A 143 -4.55 46.94 30.60
C ARG A 143 -5.29 47.29 31.87
#